data_AF-A0A3D3C1D4-F1
#
_entry.id   AF-A0A3D3C1D4-F1
#
_cell.length_a   1.000
_cell.length_b   1.000
_cell.length_c   1.000
_cell.angle_alpha   90.00
_cell.angle_beta   90.00
_cell.angle_gamma   90.00
#
_symmetry.space_group_name_H-M   'P 1'
#
loop_
_entity.id
_entity.type
_entity.pdbx_description
1 polymer ?
#
loop_
_entity_poly.entity_id
_entity_poly.type
_entity_poly.pdbx_seq_one_letter_code
_entity_poly.pdbx_strand_id
1 'polypeptide(L)' 'KRESRSRPDMGSVFLHNEVFNQNDEVVMSFKPIVLFKRRG' A
#
# COMPACT_ATOMS: atom_id res chain seq x y z
N LYS A 1 -5.67 -2.06 -8.92
CA LYS A 1 -6.05 -0.65 -8.66
C LYS A 1 -7.57 -0.57 -8.72
N ARG A 2 -8.25 -0.21 -7.62
CA ARG A 2 -9.70 -0.01 -7.60
C ARG A 2 -9.99 1.48 -7.48
N GLU A 3 -10.87 2.00 -8.33
CA GLU A 3 -11.26 3.41 -8.26
C GLU A 3 -12.12 3.66 -7.02
N SER A 4 -11.87 4.78 -6.35
CA SER A 4 -12.70 5.18 -5.22
C SER A 4 -13.99 5.82 -5.73
N ARG A 5 -15.14 5.24 -5.35
CA ARG A 5 -16.46 5.75 -5.75
C ARG A 5 -16.81 7.09 -5.09
N SER A 6 -16.30 7.35 -3.88
CA SER A 6 -16.56 8.58 -3.13
C SER A 6 -15.48 9.65 -3.30
N ARG A 7 -14.30 9.27 -3.79
CA ARG A 7 -13.17 10.19 -4.04
C ARG A 7 -12.64 9.95 -5.46
N PRO A 8 -13.31 10.50 -6.48
CA PRO A 8 -13.03 10.16 -7.87
C PRO A 8 -11.58 10.46 -8.27
N ASP A 9 -10.92 11.44 -7.66
CA ASP A 9 -9.51 11.77 -7.92
C ASP A 9 -8.51 10.81 -7.25
N MET A 10 -8.98 9.79 -6.52
CA MET A 10 -8.16 8.84 -5.76
C MET A 10 -8.35 7.38 -6.25
N GLY A 11 -7.33 6.54 -6.04
CA GLY A 11 -7.40 5.10 -6.25
C GLY A 11 -6.71 4.32 -5.13
N SER A 12 -7.11 3.07 -4.91
CA SER A 12 -6.47 2.20 -3.92
C SER A 12 -5.39 1.29 -4.51
N VAL A 13 -4.34 1.08 -3.71
CA VAL A 13 -3.22 0.18 -3.99
C VAL A 13 -3.06 -0.77 -2.79
N PHE A 14 -2.79 -2.04 -3.09
CA PHE A 14 -2.41 -3.03 -2.09
C PHE A 14 -0.90 -3.05 -2.01
N LEU A 15 -0.35 -2.86 -0.80
CA LEU A 15 1.08 -2.97 -0.57
C LEU A 15 1.38 -4.27 0.16
N HIS A 16 2.60 -4.76 0.00
CA HIS A 16 3.18 -5.81 0.84
C HIS A 16 4.53 -5.26 1.30
N ASN A 17 4.62 -4.97 2.59
CA ASN A 17 5.83 -4.46 3.22
C ASN A 17 6.39 -5.56 4.12
N GLU A 18 7.71 -5.67 4.11
CA GLU A 18 8.46 -6.55 5.00
C GLU A 18 9.49 -5.70 5.73
N VAL A 19 9.63 -5.94 7.03
CA VAL A 19 10.63 -5.29 7.86
C VAL A 19 11.70 -6.30 8.18
N PHE A 20 12.94 -5.96 7.86
CA PHE A 20 14.12 -6.80 8.07
C PHE A 20 14.91 -6.29 9.27
N ASN A 21 15.47 -7.21 10.07
CA ASN A 21 16.44 -6.87 11.12
C ASN A 21 17.86 -6.74 10.53
N GLN A 22 18.87 -6.52 11.38
CA GLN A 22 20.27 -6.35 10.97
C GLN A 22 20.91 -7.61 10.36
N ASN A 23 20.25 -8.76 10.47
CA ASN A 23 20.71 -10.05 9.94
C ASN A 23 19.96 -10.42 8.64
N ASP A 24 19.26 -9.48 8.00
CA ASP A 24 18.38 -9.71 6.84
C ASP A 24 17.21 -10.69 7.11
N GLU A 25 16.77 -10.81 8.36
CA GLU A 25 15.62 -11.65 8.72
C GLU A 25 14.32 -10.83 8.79
N VAL A 26 13.24 -11.35 8.20
CA VAL A 26 11.92 -10.72 8.28
C VAL A 26 11.40 -10.82 9.71
N VAL A 27 11.20 -9.67 10.35
CA VAL A 27 10.62 -9.56 11.70
C VAL A 27 9.18 -9.08 11.69
N MET A 28 8.68 -8.59 10.56
CA MET A 28 7.28 -8.20 10.38
C MET A 28 6.88 -8.24 8.91
N SER A 29 5.63 -8.65 8.64
CA SER A 29 4.98 -8.51 7.33
C SER A 29 3.66 -7.77 7.49
N PHE A 30 3.41 -6.78 6.63
CA PHE A 30 2.19 -5.99 6.65
C PHE A 30 1.64 -5.74 5.25
N LYS A 31 0.34 -6.00 5.06
CA LYS A 31 -0.36 -5.91 3.77
C LYS A 31 -1.47 -4.86 3.76
N PRO A 32 -1.15 -3.56 3.80
CA PRO A 32 -2.17 -2.52 3.86
C PRO A 32 -2.82 -2.23 2.50
N ILE A 33 -4.00 -1.61 2.58
CA ILE A 33 -4.67 -0.94 1.46
C ILE A 33 -4.49 0.57 1.65
N VAL A 34 -3.88 1.25 0.69
CA VAL A 34 -3.58 2.69 0.77
C VAL A 34 -4.26 3.43 -0.39
N LEU A 35 -4.77 4.62 -0.10
CA LEU A 35 -5.34 5.52 -1.12
C LEU A 35 -4.28 6.51 -1.61
N PHE A 36 -4.12 6.59 -2.92
CA PHE A 36 -3.25 7.57 -3.58
C PHE A 36 -4.05 8.45 -4.54
N LYS A 37 -3.60 9.70 -4.70
CA LYS A 37 -4.13 10.60 -5.73
C LYS A 37 -3.78 10.06 -7.12
N ARG A 38 -4.77 10.02 -8.00
CA ARG A 38 -4.59 9.68 -9.41
C ARG A 38 -3.92 10.87 -10.11
N ARG A 39 -2.97 10.57 -11.00
CA ARG A 39 -2.46 11.57 -11.94
C ARG A 39 -3.57 11.85 -12.95
N GLY A 40 -4.04 13.09 -13.00
CA GLY A 40 -5.05 13.57 -13.95
C GLY A 40 -4.49 13.71 -15.35
#